data_AF-A0A2U8DLP7-F1
#
_entry.id   AF-A0A2U8DLP7-F1
#
_cell.length_a   1.000
_cell.length_b   1.000
_cell.length_c   1.000
_cell.angle_alpha   90.00
_cell.angle_beta   90.00
_cell.angle_gamma   90.00
#
_symmetry.space_group_name_H-M   'P 1'
#
loop_
_entity.id
_entity.type
_entity.pdbx_description
1 polymer ?
#
loop_
_entity_poly.entity_id
_entity_poly.type
_entity_poly.pdbx_seq_one_letter_code
_entity_poly.pdbx_strand_id
1 'polypeptide(L)'
;MKKRTKTILVLIILLIIGIGAGLFINNKESFNIKKSSNYFNIRVGSTFNDKMRIKEEKNKFKLGDVVYYDIVSKKDFSKDSTISIVVKSKDGKNKIYSKELKTYNKKLEYPIQPIEVKNGGEYILQASYDGNIVEEKPFEVNK
;
A
#
# COMPACT_ATOMS: atom_id res chain seq x y z
N MET A 1 -34.36 26.70 43.20
CA MET A 1 -33.03 26.17 42.81
C MET A 1 -33.02 25.29 41.54
N LYS A 2 -33.97 25.41 40.59
CA LYS A 2 -34.07 24.53 39.39
C LYS A 2 -33.29 24.99 38.14
N LYS A 3 -32.73 26.21 38.12
CA LYS A 3 -32.03 26.75 36.93
C LYS A 3 -30.58 26.24 36.80
N ARG A 4 -29.88 25.98 37.91
CA ARG A 4 -28.45 25.61 37.91
C ARG A 4 -28.19 24.19 37.41
N THR A 5 -29.10 23.25 37.67
CA THR A 5 -28.97 21.85 37.23
C THR A 5 -29.10 21.69 35.72
N LYS A 6 -29.96 22.49 35.06
CA LYS A 6 -30.10 22.45 33.59
C LYS A 6 -28.85 22.98 32.88
N THR A 7 -28.20 24.02 33.42
CA THR A 7 -26.96 24.58 32.85
C THR A 7 -25.79 23.61 32.96
N ILE A 8 -25.67 22.88 34.08
CA ILE A 8 -24.62 21.87 34.27
C ILE A 8 -24.84 20.68 33.32
N LEU A 9 -26.08 20.24 33.14
CA LEU A 9 -26.40 19.13 32.22
C LEU A 9 -26.08 19.49 30.76
N VAL A 10 -26.40 20.72 30.33
CA VAL A 10 -26.08 21.21 28.98
C VAL A 10 -24.56 21.29 28.76
N LEU A 11 -23.79 21.73 29.76
CA LEU A 11 -22.33 21.76 29.69
C LEU A 11 -21.72 20.36 29.57
N ILE A 12 -22.25 19.37 30.29
CA ILE A 12 -21.77 17.98 30.21
C ILE A 12 -22.06 17.37 28.83
N ILE A 13 -23.24 17.61 28.27
CA ILE A 13 -23.61 17.11 26.93
C ILE A 13 -22.74 17.75 25.84
N LEU A 14 -22.48 19.06 25.93
CA LEU A 14 -21.55 19.76 25.03
C LEU A 14 -20.12 19.23 25.13
N LEU A 15 -19.66 18.88 26.34
CA LEU A 15 -18.34 18.27 26.54
C LEU A 15 -18.25 16.88 25.88
N ILE A 16 -19.28 16.05 26.02
CA ILE A 16 -19.31 14.70 25.44
C ILE A 16 -19.36 14.76 23.89
N ILE A 17 -20.12 15.70 23.32
CA ILE A 17 -20.16 15.91 21.86
C ILE A 17 -18.83 16.49 21.35
N GLY A 18 -18.18 17.38 22.10
CA GLY A 18 -16.86 17.93 21.76
C GLY A 18 -15.73 16.88 21.77
N ILE A 19 -15.75 15.95 22.74
CA ILE A 19 -14.76 14.86 22.82
C ILE A 19 -15.07 13.78 21.77
N GLY A 20 -16.35 13.48 21.52
CA GLY A 20 -16.77 12.55 20.48
C GLY A 20 -16.41 13.03 19.07
N ALA A 21 -16.54 14.33 18.79
CA ALA A 21 -16.11 14.91 17.52
C ALA A 21 -14.57 15.00 17.41
N GLY A 22 -13.84 15.20 18.51
CA GLY A 22 -12.38 15.29 18.53
C GLY A 22 -11.65 13.97 18.21
N LEU A 23 -12.27 12.82 18.47
CA LEU A 23 -11.71 11.51 18.15
C LEU A 23 -12.02 11.01 16.72
N PHE A 24 -12.88 11.70 15.98
CA PHE A 24 -13.18 11.39 14.58
C PHE A 24 -12.42 12.26 13.57
N ILE A 25 -11.61 13.21 14.04
CA ILE A 25 -10.78 14.04 13.19
C ILE A 25 -9.36 13.46 13.23
N ASN A 26 -8.94 12.88 12.10
CA ASN A 26 -7.55 12.52 11.76
C ASN A 26 -7.00 11.12 12.09
N ASN A 27 -7.83 10.08 12.07
CA ASN A 27 -7.38 8.77 11.55
C ASN A 27 -7.62 8.64 10.03
N LYS A 28 -7.59 9.75 9.30
CA LYS A 28 -7.03 9.68 7.95
C LYS A 28 -5.55 9.43 8.17
N GLU A 29 -5.16 8.16 8.24
CA GLU A 29 -3.80 7.74 7.86
C GLU A 29 -3.60 8.27 6.44
N SER A 30 -3.23 9.54 6.35
CA SER A 30 -2.69 10.15 5.16
C SER A 30 -1.46 9.32 4.91
N PHE A 31 -1.57 8.41 3.94
CA PHE A 31 -0.53 7.51 3.46
C PHE A 31 0.84 8.18 3.62
N ASN A 32 1.52 7.89 4.73
CA ASN A 32 2.86 8.40 4.99
C ASN A 32 3.81 7.45 4.25
N ILE A 33 3.65 7.39 2.92
CA ILE A 33 4.52 6.62 2.03
C ILE A 33 5.83 7.41 1.94
N LYS A 34 6.63 7.34 3.01
CA LYS A 34 8.00 7.86 3.08
C LYS A 34 8.99 6.70 3.02
N LYS A 35 8.75 5.74 2.12
CA LYS A 35 9.68 4.64 1.86
C LYS A 35 9.85 4.48 0.35
N SER A 36 10.98 4.98 -0.14
CA SER A 36 11.45 4.77 -1.51
C SER A 36 12.77 4.05 -1.41
N SER A 37 12.87 2.90 -2.06
CA SER A 37 14.10 2.12 -2.09
C SER A 37 15.19 2.89 -2.84
N ASN A 38 16.43 2.84 -2.35
CA ASN A 38 17.58 3.38 -3.09
C ASN A 38 17.98 2.50 -4.27
N TYR A 39 17.52 1.25 -4.33
CA TYR A 39 18.00 0.24 -5.28
C TYR A 39 17.02 -0.04 -6.41
N PHE A 40 15.71 0.11 -6.16
CA PHE A 40 14.68 -0.19 -7.14
C PHE A 40 13.45 0.70 -6.95
N ASN A 41 12.52 0.58 -7.90
CA ASN A 41 11.14 1.01 -7.81
C ASN A 41 10.22 -0.18 -8.08
N ILE A 42 9.08 -0.25 -7.41
CA ILE A 42 7.97 -1.14 -7.78
C ILE A 42 6.87 -0.34 -8.47
N ARG A 43 6.26 -0.95 -9.48
CA ARG A 43 5.15 -0.34 -10.22
C ARG A 43 4.00 -1.32 -10.32
N VAL A 44 2.81 -0.77 -10.47
CA VAL A 44 1.56 -1.52 -10.64
C VAL A 44 0.83 -0.95 -11.86
N GLY A 45 0.24 -1.82 -12.67
CA GLY A 45 -0.38 -1.43 -13.94
C GLY A 45 -1.25 -2.54 -14.53
N SER A 46 -1.91 -2.26 -15.65
CA SER A 46 -2.78 -3.23 -16.37
C SER A 46 -2.26 -3.63 -17.75
N THR A 47 -1.20 -3.00 -18.24
CA THR A 47 -0.62 -3.25 -19.58
C THR A 47 0.90 -3.23 -19.52
N PHE A 48 1.54 -3.92 -20.46
CA PHE A 48 2.99 -3.99 -20.59
C PHE A 48 3.49 -3.70 -22.00
N ASN A 49 4.73 -3.27 -22.10
CA ASN A 49 5.43 -3.03 -23.37
C ASN A 49 6.22 -4.27 -23.82
N ASP A 50 6.88 -4.17 -24.97
CA ASP A 50 7.65 -5.26 -25.59
C ASP A 50 8.83 -5.75 -24.72
N LYS A 51 9.27 -4.94 -23.76
CA LYS A 51 10.31 -5.31 -22.78
C LYS A 51 9.74 -6.02 -21.55
N MET A 52 8.46 -6.42 -21.59
CA MET A 52 7.73 -7.02 -20.47
C MET A 52 7.78 -6.15 -19.21
N ARG A 53 7.64 -4.83 -19.39
CA ARG A 53 7.57 -3.83 -18.33
C ARG A 53 6.24 -3.13 -18.35
N ILE A 54 5.77 -2.68 -17.18
CA ILE A 54 4.57 -1.87 -17.08
C ILE A 54 4.70 -0.66 -18.00
N LYS A 55 3.74 -0.54 -18.93
CA LYS A 55 3.69 0.55 -19.91
C LYS A 55 3.25 1.84 -19.22
N GLU A 56 2.17 1.77 -18.45
CA GLU A 56 1.57 2.89 -17.73
C GLU A 56 1.22 2.45 -16.31
N GLU A 57 1.65 3.26 -15.34
CA GLU A 57 1.26 3.02 -13.95
C GLU A 57 -0.22 3.30 -13.75
N LYS A 58 -0.90 2.34 -13.14
CA LYS A 58 -2.32 2.40 -12.82
C LYS A 58 -2.48 1.93 -11.38
N ASN A 59 -3.18 2.71 -10.57
CA ASN A 59 -3.44 2.40 -9.16
C ASN A 59 -4.92 2.16 -8.86
N LYS A 60 -5.79 2.22 -9.88
CA LYS A 60 -7.21 1.94 -9.76
C LYS A 60 -7.62 0.94 -10.83
N PHE A 61 -8.24 -0.15 -10.41
CA PHE A 61 -8.62 -1.27 -11.25
C PHE A 61 -10.11 -1.56 -11.06
N LYS A 62 -10.70 -2.26 -12.03
CA LYS A 62 -12.03 -2.86 -11.88
C LYS A 62 -11.87 -4.32 -11.51
N LEU A 63 -12.86 -4.89 -10.81
CA LEU A 63 -12.90 -6.32 -10.55
C LEU A 63 -12.89 -7.08 -11.88
N GLY A 64 -12.00 -8.07 -12.00
CA GLY A 64 -11.75 -8.79 -13.26
C GLY A 64 -10.67 -8.17 -14.14
N ASP A 65 -10.19 -6.95 -13.88
CA ASP A 65 -8.95 -6.45 -14.48
C ASP A 65 -7.78 -7.33 -14.04
N VAL A 66 -6.86 -7.61 -14.96
CA VAL A 66 -5.58 -8.20 -14.59
C VAL A 66 -4.67 -7.11 -14.03
N VAL A 67 -4.32 -7.25 -12.76
CA VAL A 67 -3.34 -6.40 -12.10
C VAL A 67 -1.97 -6.99 -12.34
N TYR A 68 -1.02 -6.18 -12.79
CA TYR A 68 0.37 -6.57 -12.93
C TYR A 68 1.26 -5.72 -12.03
N TYR A 69 2.40 -6.30 -11.63
CA TYR A 69 3.51 -5.53 -11.06
C TYR A 69 4.82 -5.81 -11.78
N ASP A 70 5.71 -4.82 -11.76
CA ASP A 70 7.11 -5.01 -12.12
C ASP A 70 8.04 -4.28 -11.14
N ILE A 71 9.33 -4.60 -11.25
CA ILE A 71 10.38 -3.97 -10.45
C ILE A 71 11.47 -3.45 -11.36
N VAL A 72 11.77 -2.17 -11.22
CA VAL A 72 12.75 -1.46 -12.01
C VAL A 72 13.94 -1.11 -11.14
N SER A 73 15.10 -1.69 -11.44
CA SER A 73 16.36 -1.32 -10.78
C SER A 73 16.72 0.15 -11.05
N LYS A 74 17.09 0.86 -9.99
CA LYS A 74 17.70 2.20 -10.06
C LYS A 74 19.22 2.11 -10.17
N LYS A 75 19.81 1.17 -9.43
CA LYS A 75 21.24 0.90 -9.39
C LYS A 75 21.49 -0.54 -8.92
N ASP A 76 22.72 -0.99 -9.09
CA ASP A 76 23.16 -2.30 -8.62
C ASP A 76 23.13 -2.37 -7.08
N PHE A 77 22.88 -3.57 -6.58
CA PHE A 77 22.90 -3.88 -5.15
C PHE A 77 24.36 -3.96 -4.65
N SER A 78 24.56 -3.84 -3.34
CA SER A 78 25.92 -3.97 -2.78
C SER A 78 26.45 -5.42 -2.85
N LYS A 79 25.54 -6.39 -2.72
CA LYS A 79 25.76 -7.83 -2.75
C LYS A 79 24.56 -8.52 -3.37
N ASP A 80 24.69 -9.82 -3.65
CA ASP A 80 23.53 -10.62 -3.98
C ASP A 80 22.61 -10.75 -2.76
N SER A 81 21.33 -10.47 -2.96
CA SER A 81 20.32 -10.34 -1.92
C SER A 81 18.98 -10.89 -2.38
N THR A 82 18.09 -11.10 -1.41
CA THR A 82 16.71 -11.50 -1.64
C THR A 82 15.78 -10.32 -1.40
N ILE A 83 14.88 -10.09 -2.35
CA ILE A 83 13.80 -9.11 -2.28
C ILE A 83 12.50 -9.88 -2.09
N SER A 84 11.74 -9.53 -1.06
CA SER A 84 10.42 -10.12 -0.84
C SER A 84 9.34 -9.16 -1.33
N ILE A 85 8.45 -9.67 -2.18
CA ILE A 85 7.28 -8.97 -2.69
C ILE A 85 6.04 -9.56 -2.06
N VAL A 86 5.21 -8.72 -1.48
CA VAL A 86 3.98 -9.12 -0.83
C VAL A 86 2.86 -8.20 -1.28
N VAL A 87 1.70 -8.77 -1.60
CA VAL A 87 0.47 -7.98 -1.75
C VAL A 87 -0.46 -8.34 -0.61
N LYS A 88 -0.91 -7.32 0.11
CA LYS A 88 -1.84 -7.45 1.23
C LYS A 88 -2.96 -6.43 1.11
N SER A 89 -4.12 -6.74 1.69
CA SER A 89 -5.16 -5.74 1.94
C SER A 89 -4.60 -4.61 2.82
N LYS A 90 -5.14 -3.40 2.67
CA LYS A 90 -4.65 -2.23 3.41
C LYS A 90 -4.70 -2.39 4.94
N ASP A 91 -5.70 -3.11 5.45
CA ASP A 91 -5.80 -3.45 6.87
C ASP A 91 -4.77 -4.50 7.34
N GLY A 92 -3.94 -5.01 6.44
CA GLY A 92 -2.89 -5.99 6.70
C GLY A 92 -3.41 -7.41 6.99
N LYS A 93 -4.74 -7.62 7.01
CA LYS A 93 -5.32 -8.89 7.44
C LYS A 93 -5.21 -9.99 6.39
N ASN A 94 -5.27 -9.63 5.12
CA ASN A 94 -5.30 -10.60 4.02
C ASN A 94 -4.09 -10.43 3.12
N LYS A 95 -3.14 -11.37 3.22
CA LYS A 95 -2.07 -11.54 2.23
C LYS A 95 -2.61 -12.33 1.04
N ILE A 96 -2.62 -11.72 -0.14
CA ILE A 96 -3.14 -12.35 -1.37
C ILE A 96 -2.03 -12.78 -2.33
N TYR A 97 -0.81 -12.26 -2.14
CA TYR A 97 0.34 -12.59 -2.98
C TYR A 97 1.64 -12.54 -2.17
N SER A 98 2.59 -13.42 -2.50
CA SER A 98 3.92 -13.44 -1.92
C SER A 98 4.90 -14.02 -2.92
N LYS A 99 6.05 -13.37 -3.13
CA LYS A 99 7.11 -13.88 -3.99
C LYS A 99 8.48 -13.40 -3.53
N GLU A 100 9.46 -14.29 -3.58
CA GLU A 100 10.86 -13.93 -3.34
C GLU A 100 11.62 -13.85 -4.66
N LEU A 101 12.40 -12.79 -4.79
CA LEU A 101 13.21 -12.49 -5.96
C LEU A 101 14.66 -12.45 -5.52
N LYS A 102 15.54 -13.08 -6.29
CA LYS A 102 16.97 -13.07 -6.04
C LYS A 102 17.63 -12.12 -7.02
N THR A 103 18.60 -11.37 -6.54
CA THR A 103 19.52 -10.66 -7.42
C THR A 103 20.65 -11.61 -7.80
N TYR A 104 21.14 -11.48 -9.03
CA TYR A 104 22.30 -12.21 -9.52
C TYR A 104 23.31 -11.20 -10.06
N ASN A 105 24.59 -11.36 -9.70
CA ASN A 105 25.62 -10.38 -10.05
C ASN A 105 25.22 -8.95 -9.64
N LYS A 106 24.58 -8.80 -8.47
CA LYS A 106 24.09 -7.53 -7.90
C LYS A 106 23.01 -6.85 -8.73
N LYS A 107 22.39 -7.54 -9.69
CA LYS A 107 21.33 -7.01 -10.55
C LYS A 107 20.01 -7.70 -10.30
N LEU A 108 18.92 -6.95 -10.41
CA LEU A 108 17.57 -7.47 -10.37
C LEU A 108 16.99 -7.46 -11.77
N GLU A 109 16.92 -8.64 -12.38
CA GLU A 109 16.22 -8.84 -13.63
C GLU A 109 14.96 -9.65 -13.32
N TYR A 110 13.82 -8.97 -13.32
CA TYR A 110 12.55 -9.63 -13.08
C TYR A 110 11.50 -9.16 -14.07
N PRO A 111 10.86 -10.09 -14.80
CA PRO A 111 9.78 -9.75 -15.72
C PRO A 111 8.54 -9.33 -14.93
N ILE A 112 7.62 -8.65 -15.62
CA ILE A 112 6.29 -8.35 -15.10
C ILE A 112 5.58 -9.62 -14.60
N GLN A 113 4.79 -9.51 -13.54
CA GLN A 113 4.04 -10.63 -12.96
C GLN A 113 2.58 -10.25 -12.74
N PRO A 114 1.62 -11.16 -13.01
CA PRO A 114 0.23 -10.95 -12.67
C PRO A 114 0.01 -11.11 -11.15
N ILE A 115 -0.97 -10.36 -10.64
CA ILE A 115 -1.52 -10.47 -9.29
C ILE A 115 -3.01 -10.79 -9.45
N GLU A 116 -3.42 -11.95 -8.97
CA GLU A 116 -4.83 -12.32 -8.96
C GLU A 116 -5.54 -11.62 -7.80
N VAL A 117 -6.55 -10.80 -8.10
CA VAL A 117 -7.35 -10.10 -7.10
C VAL A 117 -8.82 -10.51 -7.24
N LYS A 118 -9.31 -11.29 -6.27
CA LYS A 118 -10.66 -11.88 -6.30
C LYS A 118 -11.76 -10.98 -5.75
N ASN A 119 -11.41 -9.98 -4.96
CA ASN A 119 -12.35 -9.12 -4.26
C ASN A 119 -12.01 -7.65 -4.50
N GLY A 120 -13.03 -6.79 -4.53
CA GLY A 120 -12.82 -5.34 -4.50
C GLY A 120 -12.27 -4.90 -3.14
N GLY A 121 -11.42 -3.88 -3.15
CA GLY A 121 -10.81 -3.31 -1.95
C GLY A 121 -9.53 -2.51 -2.21
N GLU A 122 -8.97 -1.97 -1.13
CA GLU A 122 -7.68 -1.29 -1.14
C GLU A 122 -6.56 -2.28 -0.76
N TYR A 123 -5.49 -2.28 -1.55
CA TYR A 123 -4.35 -3.17 -1.44
C TYR A 123 -3.03 -2.40 -1.42
N ILE A 124 -2.00 -3.03 -0.88
CA ILE A 124 -0.63 -2.52 -0.86
C ILE A 124 0.29 -3.59 -1.44
N LEU A 125 0.98 -3.25 -2.54
CA LEU A 125 2.16 -3.99 -2.99
C LEU A 125 3.35 -3.49 -2.17
N GLN A 126 3.98 -4.39 -1.42
CA GLN A 126 5.09 -4.10 -0.53
C GLN A 126 6.33 -4.84 -1.01
N ALA A 127 7.45 -4.14 -1.06
CA ALA A 127 8.76 -4.71 -1.29
C ALA A 127 9.66 -4.58 -0.07
N SER A 128 10.25 -5.69 0.34
CA SER A 128 11.22 -5.76 1.42
C SER A 128 12.58 -6.17 0.89
N TYR A 129 13.64 -5.53 1.38
CA TYR A 129 15.03 -5.82 1.09
C TYR A 129 15.77 -6.11 2.40
N ASP A 130 16.45 -7.25 2.48
CA ASP A 130 17.11 -7.72 3.72
C ASP A 130 16.17 -7.65 4.95
N GLY A 131 14.92 -8.09 4.78
CA GLY A 131 13.89 -8.11 5.82
C GLY A 131 13.21 -6.76 6.12
N ASN A 132 13.72 -5.66 5.57
CA ASN A 132 13.19 -4.32 5.81
C ASN A 132 12.25 -3.89 4.69
N ILE A 133 11.07 -3.38 5.02
CA ILE A 133 10.17 -2.76 4.04
C ILE A 133 10.85 -1.50 3.52
N VAL A 134 11.13 -1.47 2.21
CA VAL A 134 11.83 -0.35 1.55
C VAL A 134 10.95 0.37 0.55
N GLU A 135 9.87 -0.23 0.08
CA GLU A 135 8.95 0.39 -0.86
C GLU A 135 7.54 -0.16 -0.74
N GLU A 136 6.55 0.71 -0.91
CA GLU A 136 5.14 0.38 -0.87
C GLU A 136 4.39 1.13 -1.98
N LYS A 137 3.50 0.42 -2.67
CA LYS A 137 2.67 0.97 -3.74
C LYS A 137 1.20 0.60 -3.49
N PRO A 138 0.36 1.55 -3.07
CA PRO A 138 -1.05 1.30 -2.90
C PRO A 138 -1.76 1.19 -4.26
N PHE A 139 -2.76 0.33 -4.33
CA PHE A 139 -3.71 0.27 -5.45
C PHE A 139 -5.09 -0.16 -4.95
N GLU A 140 -6.11 0.13 -5.74
CA GLU A 140 -7.51 -0.10 -5.41
C GLU A 140 -8.16 -0.92 -6.52
N VAL A 141 -8.98 -1.90 -6.14
CA VAL A 141 -9.85 -2.66 -7.04
C VAL A 141 -11.30 -2.34 -6.72
N ASN A 142 -11.96 -1.64 -7.63
CA ASN A 142 -13.37 -1.28 -7.54
C ASN A 142 -14.25 -2.43 -8.01
N LYS A 143 -15.40 -2.60 -7.38
CA LYS A 143 -16.43 -3.54 -7.83
C LYS A 143 -17.08 -3.08 -9.13
#